data_AF-A0A958T7K5-F1
#
_entry.id   AF-A0A958T7K5-F1
#
_cell.length_a   1.000
_cell.length_b   1.000
_cell.length_c   1.000
_cell.angle_alpha   90.00
_cell.angle_beta   90.00
_cell.angle_gamma   90.00
#
_symmetry.space_group_name_H-M   'P 1'
#
loop_
_entity.id
_entity.type
_entity.pdbx_description
1 polymer ?
#
loop_
_entity_poly.entity_id
_entity_poly.type
_entity_poly.pdbx_seq_one_letter_code
_entity_poly.pdbx_strand_id
1 'polypeptide(L)'
;MNIYKSFFIAGLTATLFYGCGGSLDVVSTPIENIDSVPLKESALTEQEKHTWGHLDLTKDTIPGMSVEKAYSEIIKDKKGKTVIVAVIDSGIDIDHEDLNDVVWTNEDEIPNNGIDDDKNGYIDDIHGWNFLGDAYDEQLEFVRLLASGDTSNPDYARAKEEYDEEYQKWSGYKTQYDQILTQLNSADEAVKAYLKKDTYSKEEVEAIKTEDETLAKAVGMIQYMYSVGFDSVEKAKTDLTSSLEQINDRLAYNLNKDFKGRKTGDNPDTMDNKFYGNNNVKPSEKGESHGTHVSGIIAAERGNGKGVDGVANNVKIMAVRAVPNGDEYDKDVALAIRYAVDNGAKVINTSFGKYYSPHSDWVRDAIKYAGDHDVLIVNAAGNESLDIDKKAVYPNDAIGTGPEVADNFITVGALEPKYGSGMVAGFSNYGKINVDIFAPGAKIYSTTPENEYDTKGGTSMASPAVAGVAALIRSYYPKLSAAQVKKVILDSGLPLTTKVVVGGEASDVRAFNGLSKSGKIANVYNALILASEIK
;
A
#
# COMPACT_ATOMS: atom_id res chain seq x y z
N MET A 1 -76.92 -49.23 -34.81
CA MET A 1 -75.85 -49.13 -35.83
C MET A 1 -74.67 -48.45 -35.17
N ASN A 2 -73.52 -49.13 -35.13
CA ASN A 2 -72.16 -48.64 -34.85
C ASN A 2 -71.86 -48.22 -33.39
N ILE A 3 -71.19 -49.10 -32.62
CA ILE A 3 -69.72 -49.21 -32.41
C ILE A 3 -69.20 -48.08 -31.51
N TYR A 4 -68.99 -48.42 -30.23
CA TYR A 4 -68.16 -47.64 -29.31
C TYR A 4 -66.68 -47.90 -29.66
N LYS A 5 -65.93 -46.83 -29.97
CA LYS A 5 -64.46 -46.83 -30.05
C LYS A 5 -63.90 -45.79 -29.08
N SER A 6 -62.83 -46.22 -28.43
CA SER A 6 -61.96 -45.55 -27.46
C SER A 6 -61.56 -44.12 -27.81
N PHE A 7 -61.47 -43.28 -26.79
CA PHE A 7 -60.53 -42.15 -26.76
C PHE A 7 -59.60 -42.30 -25.54
N PHE A 8 -58.32 -42.49 -25.84
CA PHE A 8 -57.20 -42.41 -24.92
C PHE A 8 -57.03 -40.94 -24.50
N ILE A 9 -57.03 -40.67 -23.18
CA ILE A 9 -56.57 -39.39 -22.63
C ILE A 9 -55.13 -39.60 -22.20
N ALA A 10 -54.18 -39.01 -22.92
CA ALA A 10 -52.79 -38.91 -22.51
C ALA A 10 -52.67 -37.73 -21.53
N GLY A 11 -52.39 -38.01 -20.26
CA GLY A 11 -52.06 -37.01 -19.25
C GLY A 11 -50.63 -36.52 -19.47
N LEU A 12 -50.48 -35.23 -19.80
CA LEU A 12 -49.19 -34.55 -19.85
C LEU A 12 -48.83 -34.09 -18.43
N THR A 13 -48.07 -34.88 -17.68
CA THR A 13 -47.46 -34.42 -16.42
C THR A 13 -46.27 -33.53 -16.75
N ALA A 14 -46.43 -32.22 -16.59
CA ALA A 14 -45.34 -31.26 -16.60
C ALA A 14 -44.55 -31.39 -15.28
N THR A 15 -43.41 -32.06 -15.33
CA THR A 15 -42.38 -32.01 -14.28
C THR A 15 -41.71 -30.64 -14.31
N LEU A 16 -42.07 -29.79 -13.36
CA LEU A 16 -41.31 -28.60 -12.97
C LEU A 16 -39.97 -29.06 -12.38
N PHE A 17 -38.89 -28.92 -13.16
CA PHE A 17 -37.54 -28.98 -12.62
C PHE A 17 -37.29 -27.71 -11.80
N TYR A 18 -37.38 -27.83 -10.47
CA TYR A 18 -36.73 -26.91 -9.56
C TYR A 18 -35.22 -27.10 -9.72
N GLY A 19 -34.59 -26.30 -10.56
CA GLY A 19 -33.14 -26.17 -10.61
C GLY A 19 -32.67 -25.44 -9.36
N CYS A 20 -32.26 -26.19 -8.33
CA CYS A 20 -31.40 -25.65 -7.29
C CYS A 20 -30.08 -25.21 -7.97
N GLY A 21 -29.78 -23.91 -7.92
CA GLY A 21 -28.51 -23.35 -8.37
C GLY A 21 -27.38 -23.83 -7.46
N GLY A 22 -26.86 -25.03 -7.73
CA GLY A 22 -25.55 -25.45 -7.23
C GLY A 22 -24.50 -24.64 -7.96
N SER A 23 -23.65 -23.93 -7.22
CA SER A 23 -22.41 -23.36 -7.75
C SER A 23 -21.65 -24.48 -8.48
N LEU A 24 -21.39 -24.34 -9.77
CA LEU A 24 -20.49 -25.25 -10.49
C LEU A 24 -19.16 -25.31 -9.72
N ASP A 25 -18.69 -26.50 -9.40
CA ASP A 25 -17.41 -26.70 -8.72
C ASP A 25 -16.27 -26.20 -9.60
N VAL A 26 -15.25 -25.60 -8.98
CA VAL A 26 -14.08 -25.09 -9.70
C VAL A 26 -13.25 -26.29 -10.17
N VAL A 27 -13.33 -26.61 -11.45
CA VAL A 27 -12.51 -27.66 -12.08
C VAL A 27 -11.21 -27.03 -12.59
N SER A 28 -10.37 -26.58 -11.66
CA SER A 28 -9.05 -25.99 -11.96
C SER A 28 -7.98 -26.66 -11.12
N THR A 29 -6.78 -26.82 -11.68
CA THR A 29 -5.63 -27.42 -10.98
C THR A 29 -4.78 -26.31 -10.39
N PRO A 30 -4.45 -26.35 -9.08
CA PRO A 30 -3.53 -25.40 -8.48
C PRO A 30 -2.18 -25.36 -9.20
N ILE A 31 -1.56 -24.18 -9.23
CA ILE A 31 -0.17 -24.02 -9.67
C ILE A 31 0.75 -24.64 -8.61
N GLU A 32 1.57 -25.59 -9.04
CA GLU A 32 2.57 -26.28 -8.22
C GLU A 32 3.96 -26.19 -8.88
N ASN A 33 5.04 -26.42 -8.10
CA ASN A 33 6.42 -26.58 -8.59
C ASN A 33 6.98 -25.38 -9.40
N ILE A 34 7.08 -24.21 -8.78
CA ILE A 34 7.62 -23.00 -9.44
C ILE A 34 9.15 -22.88 -9.41
N ASP A 35 9.86 -23.69 -8.62
CA ASP A 35 11.33 -23.65 -8.52
C ASP A 35 12.05 -23.95 -9.85
N SER A 36 11.37 -24.54 -10.84
CA SER A 36 11.94 -24.81 -12.18
C SER A 36 11.59 -23.77 -13.26
N VAL A 37 10.88 -22.69 -12.91
CA VAL A 37 10.54 -21.63 -13.87
C VAL A 37 11.83 -20.94 -14.35
N PRO A 38 12.03 -20.76 -15.68
CA PRO A 38 13.21 -20.07 -16.18
C PRO A 38 13.20 -18.58 -15.81
N LEU A 39 14.40 -18.00 -15.69
CA LEU A 39 14.53 -16.56 -15.48
C LEU A 39 14.15 -15.80 -16.75
N LYS A 40 13.45 -14.66 -16.59
CA LYS A 40 13.26 -13.71 -17.68
C LYS A 40 14.58 -12.99 -17.97
N GLU A 41 15.09 -13.11 -19.20
CA GLU A 41 16.32 -12.43 -19.63
C GLU A 41 16.05 -11.08 -20.32
N SER A 42 14.84 -10.87 -20.84
CA SER A 42 14.45 -9.62 -21.47
C SER A 42 13.96 -8.58 -20.46
N ALA A 43 14.15 -7.30 -20.78
CA ALA A 43 13.53 -6.21 -20.05
C ALA A 43 12.00 -6.28 -20.13
N LEU A 44 11.33 -5.78 -19.09
CA LEU A 44 9.88 -5.63 -19.09
C LEU A 44 9.47 -4.62 -20.16
N THR A 45 8.45 -4.98 -20.94
CA THR A 45 7.71 -4.05 -21.79
C THR A 45 6.99 -3.01 -20.92
N GLU A 46 6.61 -1.85 -21.49
CA GLU A 46 5.85 -0.84 -20.75
C GLU A 46 4.54 -1.39 -20.18
N GLN A 47 3.83 -2.22 -20.96
CA GLN A 47 2.62 -2.88 -20.47
C GLN A 47 2.92 -3.80 -19.28
N GLU A 48 3.98 -4.60 -19.34
CA GLU A 48 4.37 -5.45 -18.22
C GLU A 48 4.74 -4.60 -17.00
N LYS A 49 5.45 -3.46 -17.15
CA LYS A 49 5.75 -2.57 -16.02
C LYS A 49 4.48 -2.07 -15.33
N HIS A 50 3.43 -1.79 -16.08
CA HIS A 50 2.17 -1.30 -15.53
C HIS A 50 1.34 -2.41 -14.85
N THR A 51 1.45 -3.67 -15.30
CA THR A 51 0.56 -4.75 -14.84
C THR A 51 1.28 -5.97 -14.26
N TRP A 52 2.59 -5.89 -13.98
CA TRP A 52 3.39 -7.07 -13.62
C TRP A 52 2.84 -7.83 -12.40
N GLY A 53 2.26 -7.13 -11.41
CA GLY A 53 1.67 -7.74 -10.22
C GLY A 53 0.50 -8.67 -10.55
N HIS A 54 -0.12 -8.50 -11.71
CA HIS A 54 -1.25 -9.30 -12.18
C HIS A 54 -0.84 -10.52 -13.01
N LEU A 55 0.41 -10.58 -13.46
CA LEU A 55 0.93 -11.61 -14.33
C LEU A 55 1.09 -12.96 -13.61
N ASP A 56 1.25 -14.02 -14.39
CA ASP A 56 1.41 -15.38 -13.90
C ASP A 56 2.86 -15.83 -14.01
N LEU A 57 3.44 -16.30 -12.91
CA LEU A 57 4.85 -16.70 -12.89
C LEU A 57 5.18 -17.82 -13.88
N THR A 58 4.29 -18.79 -14.05
CA THR A 58 4.55 -19.95 -14.92
C THR A 58 4.45 -19.60 -16.41
N LYS A 59 3.55 -18.69 -16.76
CA LYS A 59 3.29 -18.26 -18.13
C LYS A 59 4.21 -17.12 -18.56
N ASP A 60 4.38 -16.13 -17.69
CA ASP A 60 4.98 -14.84 -18.02
C ASP A 60 6.39 -14.69 -17.45
N THR A 61 6.87 -15.65 -16.64
CA THR A 61 8.20 -15.65 -15.95
C THR A 61 8.40 -14.47 -14.98
N ILE A 62 7.30 -13.82 -14.60
CA ILE A 62 7.27 -12.64 -13.72
C ILE A 62 6.51 -13.01 -12.44
N PRO A 63 7.03 -12.71 -11.25
CA PRO A 63 6.45 -13.17 -9.98
C PRO A 63 5.22 -12.35 -9.54
N GLY A 64 4.20 -12.29 -10.40
CA GLY A 64 2.89 -11.73 -10.08
C GLY A 64 1.98 -12.73 -9.36
N MET A 65 0.76 -12.29 -9.04
CA MET A 65 -0.22 -13.07 -8.26
C MET A 65 -1.20 -13.88 -9.12
N SER A 66 -0.97 -14.01 -10.43
CA SER A 66 -1.87 -14.69 -11.37
C SER A 66 -3.30 -14.11 -11.38
N VAL A 67 -3.44 -12.78 -11.25
CA VAL A 67 -4.73 -12.07 -11.21
C VAL A 67 -5.47 -12.22 -12.53
N GLU A 68 -4.81 -11.93 -13.66
CA GLU A 68 -5.45 -12.05 -14.99
C GLU A 68 -5.87 -13.49 -15.32
N LYS A 69 -5.10 -14.47 -14.83
CA LYS A 69 -5.43 -15.88 -14.97
C LYS A 69 -6.69 -16.24 -14.17
N ALA A 70 -6.81 -15.76 -12.93
CA ALA A 70 -8.01 -15.93 -12.11
C ALA A 70 -9.25 -15.31 -12.78
N TYR A 71 -9.12 -14.11 -13.36
CA TYR A 71 -10.20 -13.47 -14.09
C TYR A 71 -10.67 -14.28 -15.31
N SER A 72 -9.71 -14.71 -16.12
CA SER A 72 -10.01 -15.42 -17.38
C SER A 72 -10.53 -16.85 -17.18
N GLU A 73 -10.08 -17.57 -16.15
CA GLU A 73 -10.38 -19.00 -15.98
C GLU A 73 -11.37 -19.31 -14.85
N ILE A 74 -11.40 -18.53 -13.77
CA ILE A 74 -12.23 -18.84 -12.58
C ILE A 74 -13.41 -17.87 -12.44
N ILE A 75 -13.17 -16.58 -12.64
CA ILE A 75 -14.15 -15.52 -12.34
C ILE A 75 -15.08 -15.21 -13.52
N LYS A 76 -14.62 -15.38 -14.76
CA LYS A 76 -15.29 -14.94 -16.00
C LYS A 76 -16.83 -15.07 -16.02
N ASP A 77 -17.35 -16.21 -15.57
CA ASP A 77 -18.79 -16.53 -15.61
C ASP A 77 -19.45 -16.52 -14.22
N LYS A 78 -18.78 -15.95 -13.21
CA LYS A 78 -19.25 -15.87 -11.81
C LYS A 78 -19.66 -14.45 -11.45
N LYS A 79 -20.70 -14.34 -10.62
CA LYS A 79 -21.11 -13.08 -9.99
C LYS A 79 -20.63 -13.05 -8.54
N GLY A 80 -19.85 -12.02 -8.21
CA GLY A 80 -19.40 -11.75 -6.85
C GLY A 80 -20.41 -10.90 -6.08
N LYS A 81 -20.25 -10.85 -4.76
CA LYS A 81 -20.92 -9.85 -3.91
C LYS A 81 -20.02 -8.65 -3.70
N THR A 82 -20.63 -7.47 -3.55
CA THR A 82 -19.87 -6.27 -3.20
C THR A 82 -19.23 -6.42 -1.82
N VAL A 83 -17.94 -6.11 -1.72
CA VAL A 83 -17.16 -6.12 -0.48
C VAL A 83 -16.71 -4.71 -0.16
N ILE A 84 -16.95 -4.26 1.07
CA ILE A 84 -16.40 -2.98 1.55
C ILE A 84 -14.97 -3.24 2.03
N VAL A 85 -14.03 -2.49 1.46
CA VAL A 85 -12.62 -2.47 1.85
C VAL A 85 -12.31 -1.09 2.39
N ALA A 86 -11.95 -0.99 3.67
CA ALA A 86 -11.49 0.27 4.23
C ALA A 86 -9.99 0.44 3.98
N VAL A 87 -9.60 1.64 3.55
CA VAL A 87 -8.21 2.03 3.39
C VAL A 87 -7.92 3.05 4.48
N ILE A 88 -7.15 2.64 5.50
CA ILE A 88 -6.68 3.54 6.55
C ILE A 88 -5.34 4.11 6.10
N ASP A 89 -5.31 5.38 5.73
CA ASP A 89 -4.16 6.01 5.09
C ASP A 89 -4.16 7.55 5.24
N SER A 90 -3.45 8.27 4.39
CA SER A 90 -3.28 9.72 4.44
C SER A 90 -4.46 10.48 3.85
N GLY A 91 -4.88 10.14 2.64
CA GLY A 91 -6.02 10.76 1.98
C GLY A 91 -6.26 10.08 0.64
N ILE A 92 -7.52 10.04 0.21
CA ILE A 92 -7.92 9.34 -1.01
C ILE A 92 -8.64 10.31 -1.91
N ASP A 93 -8.12 10.50 -3.13
CA ASP A 93 -8.80 11.28 -4.15
C ASP A 93 -10.02 10.49 -4.65
N ILE A 94 -11.12 10.60 -3.92
CA ILE A 94 -12.38 9.92 -4.20
C ILE A 94 -13.08 10.44 -5.48
N ASP A 95 -12.58 11.53 -6.07
CA ASP A 95 -13.06 12.04 -7.37
C ASP A 95 -12.26 11.47 -8.55
N HIS A 96 -11.21 10.69 -8.28
CA HIS A 96 -10.34 10.13 -9.31
C HIS A 96 -11.13 9.31 -10.33
N GLU A 97 -10.85 9.51 -11.61
CA GLU A 97 -11.62 8.98 -12.74
C GLU A 97 -11.63 7.46 -12.92
N ASP A 98 -10.87 6.79 -12.07
CA ASP A 98 -10.60 5.34 -12.03
C ASP A 98 -11.01 4.74 -10.68
N LEU A 99 -11.49 5.58 -9.76
CA LEU A 99 -11.96 5.20 -8.42
C LEU A 99 -13.41 5.62 -8.15
N ASN A 100 -13.95 6.61 -8.86
CA ASN A 100 -15.22 7.24 -8.53
C ASN A 100 -16.42 6.28 -8.50
N ASP A 101 -16.48 5.23 -9.33
CA ASP A 101 -17.55 4.23 -9.28
C ASP A 101 -17.31 3.13 -8.23
N VAL A 102 -16.14 3.10 -7.58
CA VAL A 102 -15.78 2.14 -6.54
C VAL A 102 -15.64 2.78 -5.16
N VAL A 103 -15.99 4.05 -4.96
CA VAL A 103 -16.04 4.65 -3.60
C VAL A 103 -17.28 4.15 -2.85
N TRP A 104 -17.09 3.82 -1.56
CA TRP A 104 -18.18 3.47 -0.63
C TRP A 104 -18.97 4.71 -0.26
N THR A 105 -20.28 4.55 -0.11
CA THR A 105 -21.18 5.61 0.35
C THR A 105 -21.94 5.10 1.56
N ASN A 106 -21.94 5.87 2.66
CA ASN A 106 -22.83 5.64 3.78
C ASN A 106 -24.27 5.96 3.34
N GLU A 107 -25.09 4.93 3.14
CA GLU A 107 -26.49 5.11 2.70
C GLU A 107 -27.42 5.57 3.85
N ASP A 108 -26.94 5.50 5.09
CA ASP A 108 -27.68 5.93 6.28
C ASP A 108 -27.53 7.44 6.57
N GLU A 109 -26.66 8.14 5.84
CA GLU A 109 -26.40 9.58 5.96
C GLU A 109 -27.04 10.42 4.84
N ILE A 110 -27.45 11.65 5.16
CA ILE A 110 -27.89 12.65 4.18
C ILE A 110 -26.74 13.63 3.91
N PRO A 111 -26.14 13.65 2.71
CA PRO A 111 -24.95 14.45 2.44
C PRO A 111 -25.06 15.95 2.76
N ASN A 112 -24.15 16.44 3.59
CA ASN A 112 -23.89 17.85 3.90
C ASN A 112 -25.06 18.55 4.63
N ASN A 113 -25.78 17.83 5.50
CA ASN A 113 -26.85 18.41 6.30
C ASN A 113 -26.36 18.88 7.69
N GLY A 114 -25.11 18.57 8.08
CA GLY A 114 -24.53 18.92 9.37
C GLY A 114 -25.07 18.11 10.55
N ILE A 115 -25.67 16.95 10.28
CA ILE A 115 -26.30 16.05 11.25
C ILE A 115 -25.65 14.68 11.13
N ASP A 116 -25.50 14.00 12.26
CA ASP A 116 -25.19 12.57 12.33
C ASP A 116 -26.53 11.82 12.28
N ASP A 117 -26.93 11.42 11.07
CA ASP A 117 -28.25 10.86 10.76
C ASP A 117 -28.35 9.40 11.23
N ASP A 118 -27.26 8.64 11.10
CA ASP A 118 -27.16 7.24 11.51
C ASP A 118 -26.86 7.07 13.02
N LYS A 119 -26.44 8.14 13.69
CA LYS A 119 -26.10 8.24 15.12
C LYS A 119 -24.89 7.41 15.51
N ASN A 120 -23.94 7.23 14.59
CA ASN A 120 -22.69 6.54 14.81
C ASN A 120 -21.63 7.43 15.50
N GLY A 121 -21.90 8.74 15.64
CA GLY A 121 -21.04 9.73 16.27
C GLY A 121 -20.19 10.56 15.29
N TYR A 122 -20.36 10.36 13.98
CA TYR A 122 -19.56 10.97 12.91
C TYR A 122 -20.48 11.72 11.93
N ILE A 123 -20.50 13.05 12.04
CA ILE A 123 -21.40 13.90 11.25
C ILE A 123 -21.00 13.89 9.76
N ASP A 124 -21.96 13.59 8.87
CA ASP A 124 -21.79 13.63 7.42
C ASP A 124 -20.65 12.73 6.90
N ASP A 125 -20.44 11.53 7.46
CA ASP A 125 -19.34 10.60 7.12
C ASP A 125 -19.57 9.81 5.81
N ILE A 126 -19.99 10.53 4.76
CA ILE A 126 -20.55 9.98 3.51
C ILE A 126 -19.64 8.95 2.82
N HIS A 127 -18.32 9.17 2.81
CA HIS A 127 -17.37 8.29 2.12
C HIS A 127 -16.32 7.68 3.06
N GLY A 128 -16.51 7.88 4.36
CA GLY A 128 -15.57 7.54 5.41
C GLY A 128 -15.27 8.74 6.31
N TRP A 129 -14.18 8.65 7.07
CA TRP A 129 -13.88 9.61 8.13
C TRP A 129 -12.42 10.04 8.19
N ASN A 130 -12.16 11.28 8.60
CA ASN A 130 -10.83 11.84 8.80
C ASN A 130 -10.56 12.14 10.28
N PHE A 131 -9.74 11.29 10.90
CA PHE A 131 -9.29 11.43 12.29
C PHE A 131 -8.24 12.52 12.50
N LEU A 132 -7.61 13.03 11.44
CA LEU A 132 -6.63 14.13 11.53
C LEU A 132 -7.31 15.50 11.64
N GLY A 133 -8.59 15.61 11.28
CA GLY A 133 -9.28 16.89 11.18
C GLY A 133 -8.56 17.81 10.17
N ASP A 134 -8.16 19.00 10.62
CA ASP A 134 -7.42 19.97 9.78
C ASP A 134 -5.89 19.85 9.92
N ALA A 135 -5.40 18.81 10.60
CA ALA A 135 -3.98 18.51 10.72
C ALA A 135 -3.47 17.78 9.47
N TYR A 136 -2.23 18.05 9.10
CA TYR A 136 -1.54 17.37 8.01
C TYR A 136 -0.11 17.03 8.44
N ASP A 137 0.70 18.04 8.72
CA ASP A 137 2.05 17.83 9.26
C ASP A 137 2.02 17.38 10.71
N GLU A 138 2.91 16.44 11.05
CA GLU A 138 3.06 15.94 12.41
C GLU A 138 4.52 15.52 12.70
N GLN A 139 4.87 15.52 13.99
CA GLN A 139 6.13 14.98 14.49
C GLN A 139 6.21 13.46 14.28
N LEU A 140 7.44 12.91 14.15
CA LEU A 140 7.66 11.46 14.32
C LEU A 140 7.46 11.09 15.80
N GLU A 141 7.08 9.85 16.08
CA GLU A 141 6.72 9.41 17.43
C GLU A 141 7.90 9.55 18.41
N PHE A 142 9.11 9.21 17.98
CA PHE A 142 10.29 9.38 18.84
C PHE A 142 10.57 10.86 19.16
N VAL A 143 10.18 11.78 18.28
CA VAL A 143 10.31 13.23 18.50
C VAL A 143 9.26 13.71 19.49
N ARG A 144 8.02 13.20 19.40
CA ARG A 144 6.96 13.42 20.40
C ARG A 144 7.40 12.94 21.78
N LEU A 145 8.00 11.75 21.85
CA LEU A 145 8.54 11.18 23.07
C LEU A 145 9.57 12.11 23.72
N LEU A 146 10.50 12.68 22.94
CA LEU A 146 11.47 13.67 23.45
C LEU A 146 10.81 14.98 23.85
N ALA A 147 9.84 15.46 23.08
CA ALA A 147 9.10 16.70 23.35
C ALA A 147 8.27 16.60 24.65
N SER A 148 7.84 15.40 25.05
CA SER A 148 7.15 15.16 26.32
C SER A 148 8.02 15.46 27.56
N GLY A 149 9.34 15.31 27.44
CA GLY A 149 10.28 15.42 28.55
C GLY A 149 10.23 14.25 29.55
N ASP A 150 9.46 13.18 29.29
CA ASP A 150 9.35 12.03 30.19
C ASP A 150 10.57 11.10 30.09
N THR A 151 11.62 11.44 30.84
CA THR A 151 12.85 10.62 30.96
C THR A 151 12.64 9.28 31.65
N SER A 152 11.47 9.00 32.23
CA SER A 152 11.16 7.70 32.84
C SER A 152 10.67 6.67 31.82
N ASN A 153 10.27 7.11 30.63
CA ASN A 153 9.85 6.22 29.56
C ASN A 153 11.02 5.32 29.11
N PRO A 154 10.85 3.99 29.02
CA PRO A 154 11.92 3.07 28.67
C PRO A 154 12.51 3.32 27.28
N ASP A 155 11.75 3.94 26.36
CA ASP A 155 12.21 4.28 25.03
C ASP A 155 12.92 5.64 24.95
N TYR A 156 12.97 6.44 26.03
CA TYR A 156 13.51 7.80 25.99
C TYR A 156 14.97 7.86 25.53
N ALA A 157 15.81 6.97 26.05
CA ALA A 157 17.21 6.92 25.67
C ALA A 157 17.39 6.54 24.19
N ARG A 158 16.60 5.57 23.71
CA ARG A 158 16.60 5.09 22.32
C ARG A 158 16.13 6.18 21.35
N ALA A 159 15.02 6.84 21.68
CA ALA A 159 14.50 7.97 20.92
C ALA A 159 15.48 9.14 20.85
N LYS A 160 16.22 9.39 21.94
CA LYS A 160 17.24 10.44 21.97
C LYS A 160 18.40 10.14 21.02
N GLU A 161 18.90 8.90 21.04
CA GLU A 161 19.97 8.45 20.15
C GLU A 161 19.53 8.56 18.69
N GLU A 162 18.34 8.05 18.36
CA GLU A 162 17.78 8.12 17.00
C GLU A 162 17.54 9.56 16.54
N TYR A 163 17.08 10.45 17.43
CA TYR A 163 16.95 11.88 17.14
C TYR A 163 18.27 12.55 16.83
N ASP A 164 19.29 12.32 17.64
CA ASP A 164 20.60 12.93 17.44
C ASP A 164 21.19 12.48 16.09
N GLU A 165 21.04 11.21 15.72
CA GLU A 165 21.47 10.67 14.43
C GLU A 165 20.70 11.26 13.24
N GLU A 166 19.36 11.18 13.27
CA GLU A 166 18.52 11.66 12.16
C GLU A 166 18.62 13.17 12.00
N TYR A 167 18.58 13.96 13.08
CA TYR A 167 18.70 15.41 12.99
C TYR A 167 20.04 15.85 12.39
N GLN A 168 21.16 15.22 12.79
CA GLN A 168 22.46 15.52 12.20
C GLN A 168 22.53 15.13 10.73
N LYS A 169 22.01 13.96 10.37
CA LYS A 169 21.94 13.48 8.98
C LYS A 169 21.16 14.46 8.09
N TRP A 170 19.93 14.80 8.47
CA TRP A 170 19.07 15.69 7.66
C TRP A 170 19.58 17.13 7.62
N SER A 171 20.17 17.63 8.71
CA SER A 171 20.85 18.94 8.70
C SER A 171 22.09 18.96 7.80
N GLY A 172 22.82 17.85 7.77
CA GLY A 172 23.95 17.62 6.85
C GLY A 172 23.50 17.60 5.39
N TYR A 173 22.44 16.85 5.06
CA TYR A 173 21.84 16.83 3.72
C TYR A 173 21.36 18.21 3.29
N LYS A 174 20.66 18.95 4.16
CA LYS A 174 20.25 20.32 3.87
C LYS A 174 21.45 21.18 3.45
N THR A 175 22.51 21.15 4.25
CA THR A 175 23.73 21.92 3.97
C THR A 175 24.37 21.52 2.64
N GLN A 176 24.43 20.22 2.35
CA GLN A 176 25.00 19.70 1.12
C GLN A 176 24.17 20.10 -0.11
N TYR A 177 22.84 19.94 -0.06
CA TYR A 177 21.95 20.27 -1.16
C TYR A 177 21.91 21.78 -1.41
N ASP A 178 21.87 22.61 -0.37
CA ASP A 178 21.98 24.07 -0.47
C ASP A 178 23.27 24.48 -1.22
N GLN A 179 24.40 23.86 -0.87
CA GLN A 179 25.68 24.12 -1.53
C GLN A 179 25.69 23.67 -2.99
N ILE A 180 25.18 22.46 -3.29
CA ILE A 180 25.09 21.95 -4.67
C ILE A 180 24.21 22.88 -5.51
N LEU A 181 23.03 23.24 -5.02
CA LEU A 181 22.10 24.10 -5.76
C LEU A 181 22.69 25.49 -6.00
N THR A 182 23.37 26.07 -5.00
CA THR A 182 24.05 27.37 -5.13
C THR A 182 25.16 27.33 -6.17
N GLN A 183 26.00 26.29 -6.14
CA GLN A 183 27.08 26.11 -7.12
C GLN A 183 26.52 25.85 -8.52
N LEU A 184 25.45 25.06 -8.63
CA LEU A 184 24.81 24.73 -9.90
C LEU A 184 24.19 25.96 -10.54
N ASN A 185 23.52 26.79 -9.74
CA ASN A 185 22.99 28.07 -10.19
C ASN A 185 24.11 28.98 -10.72
N SER A 186 25.21 29.08 -9.99
CA SER A 186 26.36 29.89 -10.42
C SER A 186 27.02 29.34 -11.70
N ALA A 187 27.13 28.02 -11.82
CA ALA A 187 27.69 27.35 -12.99
C ALA A 187 26.81 27.53 -14.23
N ASP A 188 25.50 27.39 -14.06
CA ASP A 188 24.51 27.61 -15.11
C ASP A 188 24.61 29.04 -15.69
N GLU A 189 24.63 30.06 -14.82
CA GLU A 189 24.77 31.46 -15.23
C GLU A 189 26.09 31.72 -15.98
N ALA A 190 27.21 31.14 -15.52
CA ALA A 190 28.49 31.29 -16.19
C ALA A 190 28.50 30.67 -17.61
N VAL A 191 27.90 29.49 -17.77
CA VAL A 191 27.79 28.83 -19.07
C VAL A 191 26.83 29.58 -20.01
N LYS A 192 25.68 30.04 -19.52
CA LYS A 192 24.75 30.89 -20.29
C LYS A 192 25.43 32.16 -20.78
N ALA A 193 26.19 32.82 -19.90
CA ALA A 193 26.92 34.03 -20.25
C ALA A 193 28.00 33.78 -21.32
N TYR A 194 28.72 32.66 -21.24
CA TYR A 194 29.72 32.28 -22.23
C TYR A 194 29.10 31.95 -23.60
N LEU A 195 28.03 31.13 -23.61
CA LEU A 195 27.34 30.72 -24.83
C LEU A 195 26.44 31.83 -25.41
N LYS A 196 26.11 32.85 -24.60
CA LYS A 196 25.14 33.91 -24.90
C LYS A 196 23.77 33.35 -25.24
N LYS A 197 23.33 32.37 -24.46
CA LYS A 197 22.04 31.69 -24.61
C LYS A 197 21.41 31.45 -23.24
N ASP A 198 20.09 31.51 -23.20
CA ASP A 198 19.31 31.21 -21.99
C ASP A 198 19.18 29.69 -21.74
N THR A 199 19.38 28.88 -22.78
CA THR A 199 19.40 27.42 -22.72
C THR A 199 20.52 26.86 -23.59
N TYR A 200 21.02 25.67 -23.25
CA TYR A 200 22.11 25.02 -23.95
C TYR A 200 22.00 23.49 -23.86
N SER A 201 22.56 22.81 -24.85
CA SER A 201 22.63 21.34 -24.89
C SER A 201 23.88 20.80 -24.20
N LYS A 202 23.87 19.50 -23.89
CA LYS A 202 25.04 18.79 -23.34
C LYS A 202 26.24 18.91 -24.27
N GLU A 203 26.03 18.76 -25.57
CA GLU A 203 27.07 18.85 -26.60
C GLU A 203 27.67 20.26 -26.64
N GLU A 204 26.86 21.30 -26.42
CA GLU A 204 27.34 22.68 -26.36
C GLU A 204 28.26 22.90 -25.16
N VAL A 205 27.94 22.33 -24.00
CA VAL A 205 28.80 22.37 -22.81
C VAL A 205 30.11 21.61 -23.04
N GLU A 206 30.04 20.42 -23.63
CA GLU A 206 31.21 19.59 -23.96
C GLU A 206 32.15 20.26 -24.98
N ALA A 207 31.61 21.14 -25.83
CA ALA A 207 32.39 21.90 -26.80
C ALA A 207 33.09 23.15 -26.22
N ILE A 208 32.79 23.56 -24.98
CA ILE A 208 33.39 24.75 -24.35
C ILE A 208 34.88 24.51 -24.10
N LYS A 209 35.70 25.41 -24.64
CA LYS A 209 37.14 25.50 -24.37
C LYS A 209 37.45 26.85 -23.79
N THR A 210 38.04 26.89 -22.60
CA THR A 210 38.34 28.13 -21.88
C THR A 210 39.63 27.99 -21.09
N GLU A 211 40.34 29.11 -20.94
CA GLU A 211 41.46 29.26 -19.99
C GLU A 211 41.01 29.95 -18.69
N ASP A 212 39.76 30.45 -18.65
CA ASP A 212 39.17 31.02 -17.43
C ASP A 212 38.86 29.91 -16.42
N GLU A 213 39.55 29.94 -15.29
CA GLU A 213 39.41 28.91 -14.24
C GLU A 213 37.99 28.83 -13.65
N THR A 214 37.27 29.95 -13.61
CA THR A 214 35.90 30.00 -13.06
C THR A 214 34.93 29.32 -14.01
N LEU A 215 35.02 29.63 -15.31
CA LEU A 215 34.22 28.97 -16.34
C LEU A 215 34.60 27.49 -16.48
N ALA A 216 35.88 27.14 -16.36
CA ALA A 216 36.31 25.74 -16.39
C ALA A 216 35.69 24.92 -15.24
N LYS A 217 35.62 25.48 -14.03
CA LYS A 217 34.93 24.86 -12.89
C LYS A 217 33.42 24.73 -13.12
N ALA A 218 32.78 25.77 -13.66
CA ALA A 218 31.35 25.74 -14.00
C ALA A 218 31.03 24.63 -15.01
N VAL A 219 31.81 24.53 -16.09
CA VAL A 219 31.68 23.47 -17.10
C VAL A 219 31.87 22.08 -16.47
N GLY A 220 32.91 21.90 -15.64
CA GLY A 220 33.16 20.63 -14.95
C GLY A 220 32.00 20.20 -14.04
N MET A 221 31.37 21.14 -13.34
CA MET A 221 30.19 20.86 -12.51
C MET A 221 28.99 20.39 -13.35
N ILE A 222 28.69 21.07 -14.45
CA ILE A 222 27.58 20.71 -15.33
C ILE A 222 27.84 19.34 -16.00
N GLN A 223 29.08 19.08 -16.42
CA GLN A 223 29.49 17.78 -16.94
C GLN A 223 29.33 16.67 -15.90
N TYR A 224 29.71 16.93 -14.64
CA TYR A 224 29.50 15.98 -13.55
C TYR A 224 28.01 15.65 -13.38
N MET A 225 27.14 16.65 -13.42
CA MET A 225 25.69 16.41 -13.36
C MET A 225 25.17 15.52 -14.49
N TYR A 226 25.62 15.75 -15.72
CA TYR A 226 25.27 14.87 -16.84
C TYR A 226 25.82 13.45 -16.64
N SER A 227 26.98 13.30 -16.00
CA SER A 227 27.58 11.98 -15.72
C SER A 227 26.81 11.19 -14.67
N VAL A 228 26.11 11.86 -13.75
CA VAL A 228 25.25 11.21 -12.75
C VAL A 228 23.81 11.01 -13.22
N GLY A 229 23.53 11.26 -14.51
CA GLY A 229 22.29 10.85 -15.17
C GLY A 229 21.22 11.93 -15.32
N PHE A 230 21.52 13.19 -15.06
CA PHE A 230 20.58 14.28 -15.38
C PHE A 230 20.60 14.60 -16.88
N ASP A 231 19.41 14.77 -17.47
CA ASP A 231 19.26 15.11 -18.89
C ASP A 231 19.53 16.59 -19.18
N SER A 232 19.24 17.47 -18.21
CA SER A 232 19.43 18.91 -18.33
C SER A 232 19.73 19.55 -16.98
N VAL A 233 20.37 20.73 -17.01
CA VAL A 233 20.63 21.52 -15.80
C VAL A 233 19.33 21.97 -15.15
N GLU A 234 18.31 22.30 -15.94
CA GLU A 234 17.00 22.71 -15.42
C GLU A 234 16.29 21.57 -14.70
N LYS A 235 16.27 20.36 -15.28
CA LYS A 235 15.69 19.18 -14.63
C LYS A 235 16.39 18.89 -13.30
N ALA A 236 17.71 18.95 -13.27
CA ALA A 236 18.46 18.75 -12.04
C ALA A 236 18.20 19.83 -10.98
N LYS A 237 18.08 21.10 -11.37
CA LYS A 237 17.70 22.18 -10.45
C LYS A 237 16.32 21.92 -9.84
N THR A 238 15.35 21.52 -10.67
CA THR A 238 14.01 21.14 -10.20
C THR A 238 14.08 19.99 -9.20
N ASP A 239 14.77 18.88 -9.53
CA ASP A 239 14.86 17.70 -8.67
C ASP A 239 15.59 17.98 -7.35
N LEU A 240 16.66 18.77 -7.39
CA LEU A 240 17.38 19.22 -6.20
C LEU A 240 16.54 20.15 -5.33
N THR A 241 15.75 21.04 -5.94
CA THR A 241 14.85 21.95 -5.22
C THR A 241 13.75 21.16 -4.52
N SER A 242 13.09 20.24 -5.20
CA SER A 242 12.07 19.37 -4.60
C SER A 242 12.66 18.48 -3.48
N SER A 243 13.89 17.99 -3.65
CA SER A 243 14.59 17.25 -2.58
C SER A 243 14.85 18.14 -1.36
N LEU A 244 15.25 19.40 -1.58
CA LEU A 244 15.51 20.35 -0.51
C LEU A 244 14.23 20.77 0.21
N GLU A 245 13.12 20.91 -0.50
CA GLU A 245 11.78 21.14 0.09
C GLU A 245 11.44 20.00 1.07
N GLN A 246 11.54 18.74 0.64
CA GLN A 246 11.30 17.57 1.52
C GLN A 246 12.23 17.54 2.74
N ILE A 247 13.51 17.85 2.57
CA ILE A 247 14.48 17.94 3.67
C ILE A 247 14.06 19.04 4.67
N ASN A 248 13.65 20.19 4.16
CA ASN A 248 13.22 21.32 4.99
C ASN A 248 11.94 21.00 5.75
N ASP A 249 10.94 20.40 5.10
CA ASP A 249 9.69 19.99 5.74
C ASP A 249 9.95 18.98 6.85
N ARG A 250 10.82 17.99 6.61
CA ARG A 250 11.21 17.02 7.64
C ARG A 250 11.87 17.66 8.85
N LEU A 251 12.73 18.66 8.65
CA LEU A 251 13.36 19.40 9.74
C LEU A 251 12.40 20.37 10.44
N ALA A 252 11.45 20.97 9.70
CA ALA A 252 10.52 21.97 10.19
C ALA A 252 9.36 21.37 10.99
N TYR A 253 8.92 20.17 10.62
CA TYR A 253 7.74 19.52 11.20
C TYR A 253 8.09 18.20 11.90
N ASN A 254 8.57 17.22 11.14
CA ASN A 254 8.73 15.85 11.65
C ASN A 254 9.78 15.73 12.77
N LEU A 255 10.92 16.42 12.62
CA LEU A 255 12.05 16.45 13.56
C LEU A 255 12.07 17.69 14.48
N ASN A 256 11.05 18.54 14.41
CA ASN A 256 10.97 19.74 15.22
C ASN A 256 10.25 19.45 16.54
N LYS A 257 10.98 19.42 17.66
CA LYS A 257 10.44 19.15 19.01
C LYS A 257 9.39 20.18 19.48
N ASP A 258 9.47 21.40 18.96
CA ASP A 258 8.58 22.50 19.34
C ASP A 258 7.31 22.56 18.48
N PHE A 259 7.28 21.83 17.36
CA PHE A 259 6.11 21.75 16.49
C PHE A 259 4.93 21.05 17.20
N LYS A 260 3.70 21.46 16.84
CA LYS A 260 2.44 20.93 17.37
C LYS A 260 1.46 20.72 16.21
N GLY A 261 1.45 19.51 15.64
CA GLY A 261 0.65 19.19 14.46
C GLY A 261 -0.83 18.99 14.73
N ARG A 262 -1.18 18.33 15.85
CA ARG A 262 -2.57 17.99 16.22
C ARG A 262 -3.47 19.23 16.37
N LYS A 263 -4.61 19.24 15.66
CA LYS A 263 -5.62 20.33 15.65
C LYS A 263 -7.04 19.90 16.04
N THR A 264 -7.24 18.63 16.35
CA THR A 264 -8.54 18.00 16.64
C THR A 264 -9.12 18.37 18.00
N GLY A 265 -8.33 18.98 18.88
CA GLY A 265 -8.77 19.42 20.21
C GLY A 265 -8.97 18.30 21.24
N ASP A 266 -8.70 17.05 20.88
CA ASP A 266 -8.66 15.91 21.80
C ASP A 266 -7.23 15.66 22.33
N ASN A 267 -7.13 14.81 23.34
CA ASN A 267 -5.86 14.33 23.86
C ASN A 267 -5.52 12.96 23.24
N PRO A 268 -4.39 12.82 22.51
CA PRO A 268 -3.99 11.56 21.89
C PRO A 268 -3.60 10.48 22.90
N ASP A 269 -3.29 10.85 24.15
CA ASP A 269 -2.87 9.95 25.21
C ASP A 269 -4.03 9.49 26.11
N THR A 270 -5.27 9.81 25.75
CA THR A 270 -6.48 9.34 26.47
C THR A 270 -7.60 8.92 25.52
N MET A 271 -8.41 7.95 25.95
CA MET A 271 -9.58 7.44 25.22
C MET A 271 -10.91 8.04 25.71
N ASP A 272 -10.86 9.21 26.34
CA ASP A 272 -11.99 9.94 26.93
C ASP A 272 -12.90 10.57 25.87
N ASN A 273 -12.32 11.12 24.80
CA ASN A 273 -13.01 11.49 23.58
C ASN A 273 -12.67 10.54 22.44
N LYS A 274 -13.69 9.92 21.85
CA LYS A 274 -13.59 9.01 20.70
C LYS A 274 -14.14 9.60 19.41
N PHE A 275 -14.88 10.70 19.49
CA PHE A 275 -15.57 11.33 18.36
C PHE A 275 -14.96 12.70 18.11
N TYR A 276 -14.06 12.76 17.14
CA TYR A 276 -13.33 13.94 16.69
C TYR A 276 -12.91 13.74 15.24
N GLY A 277 -12.40 14.80 14.62
CA GLY A 277 -12.07 14.80 13.19
C GLY A 277 -13.15 15.47 12.35
N ASN A 278 -13.19 15.15 11.07
CA ASN A 278 -14.19 15.67 10.12
C ASN A 278 -14.44 14.66 8.98
N ASN A 279 -15.35 14.99 8.08
CA ASN A 279 -15.71 14.17 6.93
C ASN A 279 -14.85 14.40 5.67
N ASN A 280 -13.79 15.21 5.74
CA ASN A 280 -12.92 15.46 4.59
C ASN A 280 -11.85 14.36 4.45
N VAL A 281 -12.18 13.33 3.68
CA VAL A 281 -11.31 12.17 3.42
C VAL A 281 -10.30 12.39 2.28
N LYS A 282 -10.36 13.55 1.60
CA LYS A 282 -9.52 13.85 0.44
C LYS A 282 -8.10 14.23 0.84
N PRO A 283 -7.12 14.10 -0.06
CA PRO A 283 -5.79 14.64 0.12
C PRO A 283 -5.86 16.17 0.39
N SER A 284 -5.02 16.65 1.30
CA SER A 284 -4.89 18.09 1.60
C SER A 284 -4.09 18.82 0.53
N GLU A 285 -3.22 18.09 -0.17
CA GLU A 285 -2.41 18.58 -1.27
C GLU A 285 -2.11 17.44 -2.27
N LYS A 286 -1.67 17.79 -3.48
CA LYS A 286 -1.36 16.81 -4.54
C LYS A 286 -0.29 15.80 -4.12
N GLY A 287 0.69 16.23 -3.32
CA GLY A 287 1.80 15.40 -2.85
C GLY A 287 1.34 14.23 -1.97
N GLU A 288 0.20 14.36 -1.29
CA GLU A 288 -0.43 13.34 -0.46
C GLU A 288 -1.12 12.27 -1.32
N SER A 289 -0.31 11.55 -2.09
CA SER A 289 -0.74 10.61 -3.14
C SER A 289 -0.86 9.16 -2.67
N HIS A 290 -0.42 8.86 -1.45
CA HIS A 290 -0.24 7.50 -0.97
C HIS A 290 -1.55 6.72 -0.86
N GLY A 291 -2.56 7.27 -0.17
CA GLY A 291 -3.87 6.61 -0.02
C GLY A 291 -4.60 6.39 -1.35
N THR A 292 -4.53 7.36 -2.28
CA THR A 292 -5.05 7.19 -3.65
C THR A 292 -4.39 6.02 -4.37
N HIS A 293 -3.05 5.95 -4.34
CA HIS A 293 -2.27 4.88 -4.98
C HIS A 293 -2.57 3.50 -4.42
N VAL A 294 -2.64 3.40 -3.09
CA VAL A 294 -3.04 2.17 -2.38
C VAL A 294 -4.45 1.73 -2.80
N SER A 295 -5.39 2.67 -2.92
CA SER A 295 -6.77 2.38 -3.31
C SER A 295 -6.87 1.88 -4.75
N GLY A 296 -6.10 2.46 -5.66
CA GLY A 296 -6.02 2.02 -7.06
C GLY A 296 -5.57 0.57 -7.21
N ILE A 297 -4.57 0.14 -6.43
CA ILE A 297 -4.09 -1.25 -6.44
C ILE A 297 -5.21 -2.22 -6.03
N ILE A 298 -6.04 -1.85 -5.07
CA ILE A 298 -7.15 -2.70 -4.62
C ILE A 298 -8.26 -2.75 -5.68
N ALA A 299 -8.70 -1.58 -6.14
CA ALA A 299 -10.05 -1.43 -6.70
C ALA A 299 -10.16 -0.53 -7.93
N ALA A 300 -9.06 -0.07 -8.54
CA ALA A 300 -9.15 0.69 -9.79
C ALA A 300 -10.06 -0.03 -10.81
N GLU A 301 -10.91 0.74 -11.47
CA GLU A 301 -12.01 0.22 -12.27
C GLU A 301 -11.52 -0.67 -13.42
N ARG A 302 -11.80 -1.96 -13.31
CA ARG A 302 -11.31 -2.92 -14.29
C ARG A 302 -11.97 -2.75 -15.66
N GLY A 303 -11.16 -2.70 -16.71
CA GLY A 303 -11.61 -2.77 -18.11
C GLY A 303 -12.29 -1.50 -18.64
N ASN A 304 -12.10 -0.36 -17.98
CA ASN A 304 -12.60 0.94 -18.44
C ASN A 304 -11.68 1.61 -19.49
N GLY A 305 -10.50 1.02 -19.75
CA GLY A 305 -9.53 1.50 -20.73
C GLY A 305 -8.67 2.68 -20.24
N LYS A 306 -8.64 2.94 -18.94
CA LYS A 306 -7.84 3.96 -18.28
C LYS A 306 -6.77 3.32 -17.41
N GLY A 307 -5.77 4.11 -17.03
CA GLY A 307 -4.94 3.82 -15.86
C GLY A 307 -4.47 2.39 -15.70
N VAL A 308 -4.95 1.76 -14.62
CA VAL A 308 -4.63 0.40 -14.21
C VAL A 308 -5.90 -0.36 -13.83
N ASP A 309 -5.92 -1.67 -14.01
CA ASP A 309 -6.95 -2.50 -13.40
C ASP A 309 -6.58 -2.75 -11.92
N GLY A 310 -7.53 -2.60 -10.99
CA GLY A 310 -7.35 -3.03 -9.62
C GLY A 310 -7.29 -4.56 -9.49
N VAL A 311 -6.75 -5.08 -8.39
CA VAL A 311 -6.72 -6.52 -8.13
C VAL A 311 -8.13 -7.10 -8.02
N ALA A 312 -9.06 -6.39 -7.39
CA ALA A 312 -10.42 -6.84 -7.14
C ALA A 312 -11.46 -6.06 -7.95
N ASN A 313 -12.56 -6.74 -8.26
CA ASN A 313 -13.81 -6.16 -8.72
C ASN A 313 -14.92 -6.43 -7.68
N ASN A 314 -16.07 -5.77 -7.82
CA ASN A 314 -17.15 -5.81 -6.83
C ASN A 314 -16.66 -5.40 -5.44
N VAL A 315 -15.92 -4.29 -5.38
CA VAL A 315 -15.37 -3.71 -4.15
C VAL A 315 -15.86 -2.27 -4.04
N LYS A 316 -16.05 -1.81 -2.80
CA LYS A 316 -16.26 -0.41 -2.45
C LYS A 316 -15.19 0.04 -1.47
N ILE A 317 -14.48 1.13 -1.77
CA ILE A 317 -13.42 1.71 -0.94
C ILE A 317 -14.02 2.70 0.06
N MET A 318 -13.89 2.39 1.34
CA MET A 318 -14.17 3.31 2.44
C MET A 318 -12.87 4.06 2.78
N ALA A 319 -12.91 5.38 2.68
CA ALA A 319 -11.74 6.23 2.87
C ALA A 319 -11.59 6.62 4.34
N VAL A 320 -10.57 6.11 5.03
CA VAL A 320 -10.34 6.44 6.45
C VAL A 320 -8.98 7.12 6.59
N ARG A 321 -8.99 8.40 6.97
CA ARG A 321 -7.77 9.21 7.07
C ARG A 321 -7.26 9.21 8.51
N ALA A 322 -6.07 8.65 8.72
CA ALA A 322 -5.41 8.56 10.03
C ALA A 322 -3.88 8.70 9.97
N VAL A 323 -3.29 8.83 8.77
CA VAL A 323 -1.84 8.90 8.57
C VAL A 323 -1.43 10.33 8.15
N PRO A 324 -0.76 11.11 9.02
CA PRO A 324 -0.31 12.46 8.68
C PRO A 324 0.99 12.44 7.85
N ASN A 325 1.48 13.62 7.44
CA ASN A 325 2.89 13.80 7.09
C ASN A 325 3.73 13.75 8.38
N GLY A 326 4.04 12.54 8.84
CA GLY A 326 4.66 12.22 10.12
C GLY A 326 4.24 10.83 10.58
N ASP A 327 4.37 10.54 11.88
CA ASP A 327 3.86 9.28 12.43
C ASP A 327 2.42 9.43 12.92
N GLU A 328 1.57 8.47 12.60
CA GLU A 328 0.21 8.36 13.10
C GLU A 328 0.15 8.19 14.62
N TYR A 329 -0.93 8.66 15.25
CA TYR A 329 -1.17 8.38 16.67
C TYR A 329 -1.86 7.02 16.84
N ASP A 330 -1.46 6.26 17.86
CA ASP A 330 -2.04 4.94 18.15
C ASP A 330 -3.56 5.03 18.40
N LYS A 331 -4.01 6.14 19.01
CA LYS A 331 -5.43 6.44 19.20
C LYS A 331 -6.19 6.56 17.88
N ASP A 332 -5.64 7.31 16.93
CA ASP A 332 -6.25 7.55 15.62
C ASP A 332 -6.34 6.23 14.83
N VAL A 333 -5.28 5.40 14.86
CA VAL A 333 -5.29 4.06 14.25
C VAL A 333 -6.32 3.13 14.89
N ALA A 334 -6.36 3.06 16.23
CA ALA A 334 -7.29 2.19 16.94
C ALA A 334 -8.75 2.56 16.68
N LEU A 335 -9.07 3.86 16.64
CA LEU A 335 -10.41 4.35 16.33
C LEU A 335 -10.75 4.21 14.83
N ALA A 336 -9.79 4.40 13.93
CA ALA A 336 -9.96 4.16 12.50
C ALA A 336 -10.31 2.70 12.18
N ILE A 337 -9.64 1.74 12.83
CA ILE A 337 -9.98 0.32 12.70
C ILE A 337 -11.41 0.07 13.19
N ARG A 338 -11.79 0.61 14.35
CA ARG A 338 -13.14 0.45 14.90
C ARG A 338 -14.21 1.07 14.01
N TYR A 339 -13.98 2.30 13.53
CA TYR A 339 -14.84 2.98 12.58
C TYR A 339 -15.10 2.13 11.33
N ALA A 340 -14.03 1.58 10.73
CA ALA A 340 -14.15 0.74 9.54
C ALA A 340 -14.95 -0.53 9.82
N VAL A 341 -14.72 -1.18 10.96
CA VAL A 341 -15.47 -2.38 11.39
C VAL A 341 -16.95 -2.05 11.57
N ASP A 342 -17.25 -0.98 12.31
CA ASP A 342 -18.61 -0.59 12.68
C ASP A 342 -19.41 -0.13 11.44
N ASN A 343 -18.75 0.44 10.44
CA ASN A 343 -19.33 0.80 9.14
C ASN A 343 -19.31 -0.35 8.11
N GLY A 344 -19.06 -1.59 8.54
CA GLY A 344 -19.32 -2.79 7.74
C GLY A 344 -18.19 -3.21 6.80
N ALA A 345 -16.98 -2.67 6.94
CA ALA A 345 -15.81 -3.18 6.21
C ALA A 345 -15.60 -4.68 6.48
N LYS A 346 -15.16 -5.42 5.45
CA LYS A 346 -14.77 -6.84 5.58
C LYS A 346 -13.28 -7.06 5.42
N VAL A 347 -12.60 -6.09 4.84
CA VAL A 347 -11.16 -6.01 4.73
C VAL A 347 -10.74 -4.58 5.09
N ILE A 348 -9.66 -4.44 5.85
CA ILE A 348 -9.00 -3.17 6.16
C ILE A 348 -7.57 -3.28 5.64
N ASN A 349 -7.12 -2.30 4.86
CA ASN A 349 -5.72 -2.16 4.49
C ASN A 349 -5.04 -1.08 5.35
N THR A 350 -3.88 -1.41 5.91
CA THR A 350 -3.00 -0.50 6.67
C THR A 350 -1.61 -0.46 6.02
N SER A 351 -1.35 0.57 5.22
CA SER A 351 -0.10 0.72 4.44
C SER A 351 0.90 1.69 5.08
N PHE A 352 0.93 1.74 6.40
CA PHE A 352 1.78 2.62 7.22
C PHE A 352 2.46 1.80 8.33
N GLY A 353 3.46 2.40 8.99
CA GLY A 353 4.00 1.83 10.20
C GLY A 353 5.13 2.64 10.81
N LYS A 354 5.40 2.37 12.08
CA LYS A 354 6.37 3.11 12.92
C LYS A 354 7.10 2.22 13.93
N TYR A 355 8.11 2.79 14.58
CA TYR A 355 9.06 2.09 15.47
C TYR A 355 8.90 2.39 16.96
N TYR A 356 7.97 3.29 17.28
CA TYR A 356 7.59 3.67 18.62
C TYR A 356 6.06 3.71 18.64
N SER A 357 5.44 3.14 19.66
CA SER A 357 3.97 3.04 19.76
C SER A 357 3.60 2.98 21.24
N PRO A 358 3.50 4.15 21.91
CA PRO A 358 3.26 4.23 23.35
C PRO A 358 1.97 3.54 23.79
N HIS A 359 0.96 3.46 22.91
CA HIS A 359 -0.34 2.82 23.17
C HIS A 359 -0.61 1.69 22.17
N SER A 360 0.42 0.90 21.83
CA SER A 360 0.30 -0.26 20.94
C SER A 360 -0.74 -1.30 21.40
N ASP A 361 -1.07 -1.33 22.69
CA ASP A 361 -2.14 -2.13 23.28
C ASP A 361 -3.53 -1.71 22.76
N TRP A 362 -3.80 -0.42 22.58
CA TRP A 362 -5.08 0.05 22.03
C TRP A 362 -5.27 -0.41 20.59
N VAL A 363 -4.19 -0.41 19.81
CA VAL A 363 -4.20 -0.88 18.42
C VAL A 363 -4.40 -2.40 18.37
N ARG A 364 -3.73 -3.17 19.23
CA ARG A 364 -3.96 -4.62 19.34
C ARG A 364 -5.39 -4.96 19.78
N ASP A 365 -5.96 -4.18 20.70
CA ASP A 365 -7.37 -4.32 21.10
C ASP A 365 -8.33 -4.03 19.93
N ALA A 366 -8.00 -3.07 19.06
CA ALA A 366 -8.77 -2.79 17.85
C ALA A 366 -8.60 -3.90 16.79
N ILE A 367 -7.40 -4.46 16.63
CA ILE A 367 -7.15 -5.64 15.76
C ILE A 367 -8.01 -6.82 16.23
N LYS A 368 -8.03 -7.10 17.54
CA LYS A 368 -8.88 -8.14 18.12
C LYS A 368 -10.36 -7.83 17.89
N TYR A 369 -10.79 -6.58 18.07
CA TYR A 369 -12.16 -6.16 17.82
C TYR A 369 -12.59 -6.44 16.37
N ALA A 370 -11.73 -6.12 15.39
CA ALA A 370 -11.96 -6.46 13.99
C ALA A 370 -12.11 -7.98 13.79
N GLY A 371 -11.29 -8.80 14.47
CA GLY A 371 -11.38 -10.25 14.41
C GLY A 371 -12.70 -10.79 14.96
N ASP A 372 -13.14 -10.27 16.11
CA ASP A 372 -14.42 -10.62 16.75
C ASP A 372 -15.64 -10.25 15.85
N HIS A 373 -15.47 -9.29 14.93
CA HIS A 373 -16.50 -8.82 13.98
C HIS A 373 -16.31 -9.33 12.54
N ASP A 374 -15.49 -10.37 12.37
CA ASP A 374 -15.25 -11.01 11.07
C ASP A 374 -14.67 -10.03 10.02
N VAL A 375 -13.68 -9.24 10.41
CA VAL A 375 -12.96 -8.29 9.53
C VAL A 375 -11.49 -8.67 9.45
N LEU A 376 -10.98 -8.81 8.23
CA LEU A 376 -9.56 -9.08 7.98
C LEU A 376 -8.78 -7.77 7.88
N ILE A 377 -7.61 -7.68 8.52
CA ILE A 377 -6.67 -6.57 8.37
C ILE A 377 -5.46 -7.07 7.57
N VAL A 378 -5.05 -6.29 6.57
CA VAL A 378 -3.86 -6.54 5.75
C VAL A 378 -2.92 -5.36 5.92
N ASN A 379 -1.70 -5.65 6.35
CA ASN A 379 -0.73 -4.69 6.83
C ASN A 379 0.60 -4.78 6.06
N ALA A 380 1.23 -3.63 5.82
CA ALA A 380 2.55 -3.55 5.23
C ALA A 380 3.66 -3.93 6.24
N ALA A 381 4.67 -4.70 5.83
CA ALA A 381 5.76 -5.12 6.72
C ALA A 381 6.77 -4.00 7.08
N GLY A 382 6.87 -2.94 6.27
CA GLY A 382 7.84 -1.86 6.38
C GLY A 382 9.01 -1.98 5.39
N ASN A 383 9.78 -0.89 5.24
CA ASN A 383 10.72 -0.65 4.15
C ASN A 383 12.17 -0.42 4.60
N GLU A 384 12.58 -0.96 5.74
CA GLU A 384 13.86 -0.69 6.40
C GLU A 384 14.84 -1.87 6.32
N SER A 385 14.53 -2.89 5.51
CA SER A 385 15.37 -4.08 5.32
C SER A 385 15.60 -4.88 6.62
N LEU A 386 14.66 -4.81 7.57
CA LEU A 386 14.78 -5.36 8.91
C LEU A 386 14.15 -6.75 9.07
N ASP A 387 14.75 -7.50 9.98
CA ASP A 387 14.17 -8.71 10.57
C ASP A 387 13.20 -8.29 11.70
N ILE A 388 11.90 -8.27 11.40
CA ILE A 388 10.86 -7.78 12.34
C ILE A 388 10.48 -8.80 13.42
N ASP A 389 11.10 -9.98 13.40
CA ASP A 389 11.11 -10.88 14.56
C ASP A 389 12.07 -10.37 15.65
N LYS A 390 12.98 -9.44 15.31
CA LYS A 390 13.97 -8.85 16.24
C LYS A 390 13.73 -7.39 16.55
N LYS A 391 13.25 -6.61 15.57
CA LYS A 391 12.92 -5.19 15.74
C LYS A 391 11.44 -4.98 15.45
N ALA A 392 10.68 -4.65 16.48
CA ALA A 392 9.24 -4.45 16.34
C ALA A 392 8.92 -3.28 15.41
N VAL A 393 7.90 -3.49 14.58
CA VAL A 393 7.21 -2.48 13.76
C VAL A 393 5.75 -2.50 14.19
N TYR A 394 5.10 -1.34 14.20
CA TYR A 394 3.69 -1.17 14.54
C TYR A 394 2.91 -0.63 13.34
N PRO A 395 1.64 -1.01 13.15
CA PRO A 395 0.88 -1.92 13.99
C PRO A 395 1.37 -3.37 13.90
N ASN A 396 1.24 -4.11 15.00
CA ASN A 396 1.49 -5.55 15.06
C ASN A 396 0.38 -6.24 15.83
N ASP A 397 0.17 -7.52 15.52
CA ASP A 397 -0.83 -8.37 16.14
C ASP A 397 -0.23 -9.26 17.24
N ALA A 398 1.04 -9.05 17.64
CA ALA A 398 1.69 -9.84 18.68
C ALA A 398 2.68 -9.00 19.50
N ILE A 399 2.97 -9.43 20.74
CA ILE A 399 4.07 -8.87 21.53
C ILE A 399 5.35 -9.63 21.17
N GLY A 400 6.29 -8.97 20.50
CA GLY A 400 7.53 -9.58 20.02
C GLY A 400 7.24 -10.72 19.03
N THR A 401 7.68 -11.93 19.36
CA THR A 401 7.38 -13.16 18.59
C THR A 401 6.39 -14.06 19.34
N GLY A 402 5.57 -13.47 20.21
CA GLY A 402 4.53 -14.16 20.96
C GLY A 402 3.38 -14.62 20.07
N PRO A 403 2.31 -15.19 20.66
CA PRO A 403 1.10 -15.53 19.93
C PRO A 403 0.42 -14.26 19.38
N GLU A 404 -0.23 -14.40 18.23
CA GLU A 404 -1.12 -13.39 17.66
C GLU A 404 -2.29 -13.13 18.62
N VAL A 405 -2.76 -11.88 18.69
CA VAL A 405 -3.92 -11.47 19.49
C VAL A 405 -5.24 -11.87 18.84
N ALA A 406 -5.24 -12.10 17.52
CA ALA A 406 -6.38 -12.57 16.74
C ALA A 406 -5.96 -13.15 15.38
N ASP A 407 -6.71 -14.13 14.88
CA ASP A 407 -6.44 -14.83 13.60
C ASP A 407 -6.91 -14.02 12.36
N ASN A 408 -6.80 -12.68 12.36
CA ASN A 408 -7.37 -11.82 11.32
C ASN A 408 -6.41 -10.77 10.77
N PHE A 409 -5.11 -10.83 11.08
CA PHE A 409 -4.11 -9.87 10.63
C PHE A 409 -3.10 -10.52 9.68
N ILE A 410 -2.76 -9.89 8.55
CA ILE A 410 -1.77 -10.39 7.59
C ILE A 410 -0.70 -9.32 7.38
N THR A 411 0.55 -9.62 7.71
CA THR A 411 1.70 -8.75 7.41
C THR A 411 2.36 -9.15 6.09
N VAL A 412 2.54 -8.19 5.18
CA VAL A 412 2.92 -8.44 3.78
C VAL A 412 4.29 -7.83 3.45
N GLY A 413 5.23 -8.68 3.03
CA GLY A 413 6.51 -8.28 2.46
C GLY A 413 6.43 -7.99 0.94
N ALA A 414 7.41 -7.27 0.40
CA ALA A 414 7.40 -6.79 -0.98
C ALA A 414 8.34 -7.58 -1.92
N LEU A 415 7.86 -7.79 -3.14
CA LEU A 415 8.60 -8.40 -4.25
C LEU A 415 8.96 -7.39 -5.32
N GLU A 416 10.02 -7.69 -6.07
CA GLU A 416 10.43 -7.06 -7.32
C GLU A 416 9.81 -7.79 -8.54
N PRO A 417 9.65 -7.11 -9.69
CA PRO A 417 9.16 -7.71 -10.93
C PRO A 417 10.24 -8.57 -11.62
N LYS A 418 11.00 -9.34 -10.84
CA LYS A 418 12.10 -10.18 -11.30
C LYS A 418 12.11 -11.48 -10.51
N TYR A 419 11.88 -12.60 -11.20
CA TYR A 419 12.01 -13.91 -10.59
C TYR A 419 13.47 -14.28 -10.31
N GLY A 420 13.72 -15.13 -9.32
CA GLY A 420 15.04 -15.62 -8.93
C GLY A 420 15.63 -14.93 -7.70
N SER A 421 16.96 -14.92 -7.59
CA SER A 421 17.64 -14.49 -6.35
C SER A 421 17.41 -13.03 -5.97
N GLY A 422 17.01 -12.16 -6.90
CA GLY A 422 16.72 -10.75 -6.66
C GLY A 422 15.22 -10.43 -6.53
N MET A 423 14.38 -11.42 -6.23
CA MET A 423 12.92 -11.23 -6.23
C MET A 423 12.37 -10.55 -4.97
N VAL A 424 13.09 -10.59 -3.85
CA VAL A 424 12.70 -9.85 -2.64
C VAL A 424 13.15 -8.41 -2.84
N ALA A 425 12.24 -7.45 -2.63
CA ALA A 425 12.58 -6.05 -2.73
C ALA A 425 13.62 -5.69 -1.66
N GLY A 426 14.68 -4.97 -2.06
CA GLY A 426 15.83 -4.71 -1.18
C GLY A 426 15.44 -3.98 0.11
N PHE A 427 14.40 -3.15 0.06
CA PHE A 427 13.85 -2.43 1.21
C PHE A 427 12.93 -3.27 2.10
N SER A 428 12.38 -4.40 1.63
CA SER A 428 11.33 -5.12 2.35
C SER A 428 11.82 -5.62 3.70
N ASN A 429 11.06 -5.30 4.76
CA ASN A 429 11.15 -6.04 6.00
C ASN A 429 10.74 -7.51 5.79
N TYR A 430 11.28 -8.38 6.64
CA TYR A 430 11.08 -9.82 6.62
C TYR A 430 11.03 -10.36 8.05
N GLY A 431 10.54 -11.58 8.25
CA GLY A 431 10.46 -12.20 9.57
C GLY A 431 9.77 -13.55 9.49
N LYS A 432 10.37 -14.59 10.07
CA LYS A 432 9.81 -15.95 9.98
C LYS A 432 8.48 -16.06 10.74
N ILE A 433 8.26 -15.19 11.72
CA ILE A 433 7.09 -15.21 12.59
C ILE A 433 6.15 -14.05 12.25
N ASN A 434 6.68 -12.83 12.11
CA ASN A 434 5.89 -11.61 12.03
C ASN A 434 5.60 -11.11 10.61
N VAL A 435 6.19 -11.70 9.56
CA VAL A 435 5.75 -11.51 8.17
C VAL A 435 5.02 -12.75 7.71
N ASP A 436 3.81 -12.62 7.18
CA ASP A 436 2.99 -13.78 6.83
C ASP A 436 3.24 -14.26 5.39
N ILE A 437 3.32 -13.34 4.44
CA ILE A 437 3.43 -13.64 3.00
C ILE A 437 4.11 -12.50 2.25
N PHE A 438 4.61 -12.77 1.05
CA PHE A 438 5.13 -11.74 0.15
C PHE A 438 4.18 -11.51 -1.04
N ALA A 439 4.13 -10.29 -1.55
CA ALA A 439 3.36 -9.92 -2.73
C ALA A 439 4.07 -8.84 -3.57
N PRO A 440 3.65 -8.61 -4.83
CA PRO A 440 4.16 -7.51 -5.65
C PRO A 440 4.13 -6.16 -4.94
N GLY A 441 5.29 -5.50 -4.78
CA GLY A 441 5.37 -4.24 -4.03
C GLY A 441 6.41 -3.24 -4.53
N ALA A 442 7.38 -3.65 -5.33
CA ALA A 442 8.32 -2.72 -5.97
C ALA A 442 7.83 -2.32 -7.37
N LYS A 443 7.89 -1.03 -7.69
CA LYS A 443 7.54 -0.51 -9.03
C LYS A 443 6.11 -0.89 -9.42
N ILE A 444 5.15 -0.55 -8.58
CA ILE A 444 3.72 -0.74 -8.82
C ILE A 444 3.16 0.55 -9.42
N TYR A 445 2.60 0.45 -10.61
CA TYR A 445 1.89 1.53 -11.28
C TYR A 445 0.45 1.60 -10.74
N SER A 446 0.02 2.78 -10.29
CA SER A 446 -1.35 2.98 -9.81
C SER A 446 -1.74 4.46 -9.82
N THR A 447 -2.96 4.74 -9.37
CA THR A 447 -3.59 6.06 -9.35
C THR A 447 -2.86 7.03 -8.40
N THR A 448 -2.89 8.31 -8.72
CA THR A 448 -2.42 9.41 -7.86
C THR A 448 -3.40 10.59 -8.00
N PRO A 449 -3.46 11.53 -7.05
CA PRO A 449 -4.41 12.63 -7.08
C PRO A 449 -4.40 13.40 -8.41
N GLU A 450 -5.54 14.01 -8.74
CA GLU A 450 -5.75 14.82 -9.95
C GLU A 450 -5.77 14.00 -11.26
N ASN A 451 -6.33 12.79 -11.23
CA ASN A 451 -6.42 11.86 -12.39
C ASN A 451 -5.05 11.51 -13.00
N GLU A 452 -4.03 11.46 -12.16
CA GLU A 452 -2.68 11.07 -12.56
C GLU A 452 -2.39 9.62 -12.14
N TYR A 453 -1.28 9.09 -12.65
CA TYR A 453 -0.84 7.74 -12.35
C TYR A 453 0.68 7.72 -12.25
N ASP A 454 1.20 6.97 -11.29
CA ASP A 454 2.64 6.91 -11.04
C ASP A 454 3.08 5.54 -10.54
N THR A 455 4.38 5.27 -10.69
CA THR A 455 5.03 4.04 -10.23
C THR A 455 5.67 4.28 -8.86
N LYS A 456 5.15 3.59 -7.82
CA LYS A 456 5.70 3.66 -6.45
C LYS A 456 6.24 2.30 -6.01
N GLY A 457 7.08 2.28 -4.97
CA GLY A 457 7.66 1.06 -4.42
C GLY A 457 7.61 1.06 -2.90
N GLY A 458 7.14 -0.04 -2.32
CA GLY A 458 7.05 -0.23 -0.88
C GLY A 458 6.23 -1.48 -0.52
N THR A 459 6.37 -1.96 0.71
CA THR A 459 5.40 -2.92 1.27
C THR A 459 3.99 -2.33 1.33
N SER A 460 3.89 -1.00 1.34
CA SER A 460 2.65 -0.23 1.19
C SER A 460 1.90 -0.50 -0.12
N MET A 461 2.58 -0.99 -1.17
CA MET A 461 1.94 -1.43 -2.41
C MET A 461 1.67 -2.95 -2.42
N ALA A 462 2.42 -3.73 -1.65
CA ALA A 462 2.21 -5.18 -1.49
C ALA A 462 0.99 -5.50 -0.61
N SER A 463 0.77 -4.73 0.46
CA SER A 463 -0.41 -4.85 1.33
C SER A 463 -1.74 -4.71 0.57
N PRO A 464 -2.00 -3.65 -0.22
CA PRO A 464 -3.25 -3.51 -0.96
C PRO A 464 -3.43 -4.58 -2.04
N ALA A 465 -2.33 -5.08 -2.63
CA ALA A 465 -2.39 -6.22 -3.53
C ALA A 465 -3.00 -7.46 -2.83
N VAL A 466 -2.58 -7.76 -1.59
CA VAL A 466 -3.16 -8.85 -0.77
C VAL A 466 -4.56 -8.50 -0.26
N ALA A 467 -4.85 -7.24 0.07
CA ALA A 467 -6.20 -6.80 0.41
C ALA A 467 -7.18 -7.03 -0.75
N GLY A 468 -6.76 -6.79 -2.00
CA GLY A 468 -7.50 -7.15 -3.20
C GLY A 468 -7.73 -8.66 -3.33
N VAL A 469 -6.73 -9.50 -3.03
CA VAL A 469 -6.91 -10.97 -2.98
C VAL A 469 -7.97 -11.35 -1.95
N ALA A 470 -7.92 -10.77 -0.75
CA ALA A 470 -8.91 -11.01 0.30
C ALA A 470 -10.32 -10.56 -0.11
N ALA A 471 -10.45 -9.40 -0.76
CA ALA A 471 -11.71 -8.89 -1.28
C ALA A 471 -12.31 -9.81 -2.34
N LEU A 472 -11.50 -10.34 -3.27
CA LEU A 472 -11.96 -11.34 -4.25
C LEU A 472 -12.46 -12.62 -3.58
N ILE A 473 -11.73 -13.15 -2.60
CA ILE A 473 -12.16 -14.35 -1.86
C ILE A 473 -13.50 -14.07 -1.16
N ARG A 474 -13.63 -12.95 -0.44
CA ARG A 474 -14.88 -12.55 0.24
C ARG A 474 -16.03 -12.30 -0.74
N SER A 475 -15.75 -11.77 -1.92
CA SER A 475 -16.75 -11.47 -2.95
C SER A 475 -17.38 -12.76 -3.49
N TYR A 476 -16.56 -13.77 -3.81
CA TYR A 476 -17.02 -15.02 -4.42
C TYR A 476 -17.34 -16.12 -3.41
N TYR A 477 -16.81 -16.03 -2.19
CA TYR A 477 -17.02 -16.98 -1.09
C TYR A 477 -17.39 -16.26 0.23
N PRO A 478 -18.53 -15.54 0.26
CA PRO A 478 -18.89 -14.61 1.35
C PRO A 478 -19.20 -15.27 2.70
N LYS A 479 -19.17 -16.60 2.79
CA LYS A 479 -19.36 -17.34 4.04
C LYS A 479 -18.05 -17.62 4.78
N LEU A 480 -16.91 -17.45 4.12
CA LEU A 480 -15.61 -17.63 4.76
C LEU A 480 -15.38 -16.48 5.73
N SER A 481 -15.04 -16.83 6.96
CA SER A 481 -14.62 -15.88 8.01
C SER A 481 -13.25 -15.28 7.71
N ALA A 482 -12.87 -14.20 8.40
CA ALA A 482 -11.59 -13.52 8.29
C ALA A 482 -10.43 -14.50 8.52
N ALA A 483 -10.54 -15.34 9.55
CA ALA A 483 -9.56 -16.38 9.83
C ALA A 483 -9.44 -17.42 8.71
N GLN A 484 -10.57 -17.82 8.11
CA GLN A 484 -10.54 -18.72 6.95
C GLN A 484 -9.94 -18.04 5.71
N VAL A 485 -10.21 -16.76 5.48
CA VAL A 485 -9.62 -15.99 4.37
C VAL A 485 -8.11 -15.84 4.57
N LYS A 486 -7.64 -15.47 5.78
CA LYS A 486 -6.21 -15.48 6.15
C LYS A 486 -5.59 -16.84 5.82
N LYS A 487 -6.19 -17.91 6.34
CA LYS A 487 -5.71 -19.27 6.09
C LYS A 487 -5.63 -19.61 4.60
N VAL A 488 -6.66 -19.29 3.81
CA VAL A 488 -6.67 -19.52 2.36
C VAL A 488 -5.50 -18.82 1.70
N ILE A 489 -5.28 -17.53 1.96
CA ILE A 489 -4.20 -16.73 1.35
C ILE A 489 -2.84 -17.35 1.65
N LEU A 490 -2.58 -17.72 2.92
CA LEU A 490 -1.29 -18.27 3.34
C LEU A 490 -1.07 -19.70 2.80
N ASP A 491 -2.12 -20.52 2.74
CA ASP A 491 -2.01 -21.90 2.29
C ASP A 491 -1.94 -22.04 0.77
N SER A 492 -2.62 -21.16 0.03
CA SER A 492 -2.68 -21.21 -1.43
C SER A 492 -1.50 -20.53 -2.12
N GLY A 493 -0.69 -19.75 -1.40
CA GLY A 493 0.47 -19.06 -1.94
C GLY A 493 1.47 -20.03 -2.59
N LEU A 494 2.24 -19.53 -3.56
CA LEU A 494 3.20 -20.35 -4.29
C LEU A 494 4.46 -20.55 -3.43
N PRO A 495 4.84 -21.80 -3.12
CA PRO A 495 6.02 -22.08 -2.30
C PRO A 495 7.30 -21.88 -3.12
N LEU A 496 8.33 -21.38 -2.44
CA LEU A 496 9.66 -21.20 -3.02
C LEU A 496 10.73 -21.71 -2.07
N THR A 497 11.61 -22.57 -2.58
CA THR A 497 12.79 -23.04 -1.84
C THR A 497 14.08 -22.36 -2.29
N THR A 498 14.00 -21.57 -3.36
CA THR A 498 15.10 -20.80 -3.92
C THR A 498 15.74 -19.85 -2.88
N LYS A 499 17.06 -19.69 -3.01
CA LYS A 499 17.81 -18.71 -2.22
C LYS A 499 17.72 -17.32 -2.84
N VAL A 500 17.47 -16.33 -2.00
CA VAL A 500 17.27 -14.93 -2.39
C VAL A 500 18.18 -14.01 -1.59
N VAL A 501 18.50 -12.88 -2.19
CA VAL A 501 19.15 -11.73 -1.55
C VAL A 501 18.12 -11.04 -0.67
N VAL A 502 18.50 -10.70 0.54
CA VAL A 502 17.63 -10.09 1.55
C VAL A 502 18.20 -8.74 1.98
N GLY A 503 17.32 -7.76 2.21
CA GLY A 503 17.70 -6.47 2.77
C GLY A 503 18.62 -5.63 1.87
N GLY A 504 18.64 -5.89 0.56
CA GLY A 504 19.48 -5.16 -0.40
C GLY A 504 20.97 -5.51 -0.34
N GLU A 505 21.39 -6.29 0.65
CA GLU A 505 22.78 -6.69 0.86
C GLU A 505 23.09 -7.96 0.06
N ALA A 506 23.84 -7.84 -1.03
CA ALA A 506 24.17 -8.96 -1.92
C ALA A 506 24.87 -10.15 -1.22
N SER A 507 25.44 -9.92 -0.03
CA SER A 507 26.05 -10.96 0.80
C SER A 507 25.07 -11.71 1.71
N ASP A 508 23.90 -11.13 2.00
CA ASP A 508 22.87 -11.76 2.82
C ASP A 508 21.93 -12.61 1.94
N VAL A 509 22.30 -13.88 1.78
CA VAL A 509 21.57 -14.84 0.96
C VAL A 509 20.90 -15.90 1.84
N ARG A 510 19.57 -15.94 1.83
CA ARG A 510 18.76 -16.84 2.67
C ARG A 510 17.77 -17.65 1.84
N ALA A 511 17.27 -18.74 2.40
CA ALA A 511 16.16 -19.47 1.78
C ALA A 511 14.88 -18.64 1.88
N PHE A 512 14.16 -18.49 0.77
CA PHE A 512 12.93 -17.66 0.72
C PHE A 512 11.90 -18.11 1.77
N ASN A 513 11.73 -19.42 1.94
CA ASN A 513 10.79 -19.98 2.92
C ASN A 513 11.11 -19.63 4.39
N GLY A 514 12.30 -19.08 4.66
CA GLY A 514 12.73 -18.58 5.95
C GLY A 514 12.37 -17.11 6.22
N LEU A 515 11.81 -16.40 5.24
CA LEU A 515 11.58 -14.94 5.30
C LEU A 515 10.16 -14.56 5.73
N SER A 516 9.24 -15.51 5.73
CA SER A 516 7.86 -15.35 6.16
C SER A 516 7.31 -16.62 6.79
N LYS A 517 6.21 -16.50 7.54
CA LYS A 517 5.46 -17.60 8.15
C LYS A 517 5.07 -18.65 7.11
N SER A 518 4.42 -18.22 6.03
CA SER A 518 4.01 -19.10 4.94
C SER A 518 5.18 -19.58 4.08
N GLY A 519 6.26 -18.79 3.97
CA GLY A 519 7.35 -19.04 3.04
C GLY A 519 6.92 -19.01 1.56
N LYS A 520 5.87 -18.26 1.25
CA LYS A 520 5.19 -18.25 -0.05
C LYS A 520 5.01 -16.82 -0.58
N ILE A 521 4.70 -16.75 -1.88
CA ILE A 521 4.19 -15.54 -2.53
C ILE A 521 2.68 -15.64 -2.76
N ALA A 522 1.95 -14.54 -2.59
CA ALA A 522 0.49 -14.50 -2.76
C ALA A 522 0.08 -14.89 -4.20
N ASN A 523 -1.03 -15.63 -4.32
CA ASN A 523 -1.55 -16.08 -5.62
C ASN A 523 -3.08 -16.19 -5.62
N VAL A 524 -3.74 -15.33 -6.41
CA VAL A 524 -5.20 -15.25 -6.50
C VAL A 524 -5.80 -16.51 -7.10
N TYR A 525 -5.18 -17.04 -8.15
CA TYR A 525 -5.70 -18.22 -8.85
C TYR A 525 -5.81 -19.42 -7.91
N ASN A 526 -4.73 -19.76 -7.21
CA ASN A 526 -4.73 -20.83 -6.21
C ASN A 526 -5.66 -20.51 -5.03
N ALA A 527 -5.74 -19.25 -4.60
CA ALA A 527 -6.59 -18.85 -3.48
C ALA A 527 -8.08 -19.11 -3.78
N LEU A 528 -8.55 -18.80 -4.99
CA LEU A 528 -9.94 -19.04 -5.36
C LEU A 528 -10.28 -20.51 -5.58
N ILE A 529 -9.29 -21.35 -5.92
CA ILE A 529 -9.44 -22.81 -5.95
C ILE A 529 -9.62 -23.31 -4.53
N LEU A 530 -8.67 -23.00 -3.63
CA LEU A 530 -8.70 -23.46 -2.24
C LEU A 530 -9.94 -22.96 -1.49
N ALA A 531 -10.35 -21.70 -1.69
CA ALA A 531 -11.57 -21.15 -1.12
C ALA A 531 -12.82 -21.93 -1.54
N SER A 532 -12.83 -22.51 -2.75
CA SER A 532 -13.95 -23.30 -3.26
C SER A 532 -14.13 -24.65 -2.58
N GLU A 533 -13.09 -25.14 -1.89
CA GLU A 533 -13.06 -26.45 -1.22
C GLU A 533 -13.47 -26.36 0.25
N ILE A 534 -13.39 -25.17 0.86
CA ILE A 534 -13.64 -24.93 2.31
C ILE A 534 -15.13 -24.62 2.60
N LYS A 535 -16.01 -24.76 1.60
CA LYS A 535 -17.43 -24.33 1.62
C LYS A 535 -18.24 -24.66 2.88
#